data_AF-A0A2R7R1B7-F1
#
_entry.id   AF-A0A2R7R1B7-F1
#
_cell.length_a   1.000
_cell.length_b   1.000
_cell.length_c   1.000
_cell.angle_alpha   90.00
_cell.angle_beta   90.00
_cell.angle_gamma   90.00
#
_symmetry.space_group_name_H-M   'P 1'
#
loop_
_entity.id
_entity.type
_entity.pdbx_description
1 polymer ?
#
loop_
_entity_poly.entity_id
_entity_poly.type
_entity_poly.pdbx_seq_one_letter_code
_entity_poly.pdbx_strand_id
1 'polypeptide(L)'
;MGHSWKEDRTKKRRATRYQKVSKVDVRDYTRETSLDNLAYRINGAHVHIDIVNLQDMLNCTNVEGETCHKRALRFLNLHYRAVHRILVESDTVRVDFHNQRMHAVVTKPYGDSLAETGDTDG
;
A
#
# COMPACT_ATOMS: atom_id res chain seq x y z
N MET A 1 -21.51 23.81 13.03
CA MET A 1 -20.84 22.58 12.54
C MET A 1 -21.00 21.46 13.55
N GLY A 2 -21.57 20.32 13.13
CA GLY A 2 -22.01 19.24 14.02
C GLY A 2 -20.98 18.13 14.22
N HIS A 3 -19.84 18.44 14.85
CA HIS A 3 -18.89 17.42 15.31
C HIS A 3 -19.38 16.84 16.64
N SER A 4 -20.45 16.04 16.59
CA SER A 4 -20.93 15.28 17.75
C SER A 4 -20.90 13.81 17.44
N TRP A 5 -20.35 13.01 18.35
CA TRP A 5 -20.50 11.56 18.35
C TRP A 5 -21.84 11.18 18.99
N LYS A 6 -22.46 10.10 18.52
CA LYS A 6 -23.73 9.59 19.07
C LYS A 6 -23.68 8.08 19.10
N GLU A 7 -23.82 7.49 20.27
CA GLU A 7 -23.71 6.05 20.50
C GLU A 7 -24.66 5.26 19.60
N ASP A 8 -25.95 5.62 19.57
CA ASP A 8 -26.96 4.90 18.78
C ASP A 8 -26.67 4.90 17.29
N ARG A 9 -26.19 6.03 16.77
CA ARG A 9 -25.79 6.16 15.36
C ARG A 9 -24.58 5.25 15.06
N THR A 10 -23.64 5.16 15.98
CA THR A 10 -22.48 4.27 15.87
C THR A 10 -22.91 2.80 15.94
N LYS A 11 -23.77 2.42 16.88
CA LYS A 11 -24.33 1.06 16.99
C LYS A 11 -25.05 0.64 15.71
N LYS A 12 -25.90 1.51 15.15
CA LYS A 12 -26.58 1.27 13.87
C LYS A 12 -25.58 1.05 12.73
N ARG A 13 -24.60 1.94 12.57
CA ARG A 13 -23.55 1.82 11.54
C ARG A 13 -22.76 0.51 11.66
N ARG A 14 -22.41 0.11 12.89
CA ARG A 14 -21.69 -1.15 13.15
C ARG A 14 -22.52 -2.36 12.73
N ALA A 15 -23.79 -2.43 13.13
CA ALA A 15 -24.68 -3.53 12.77
C ALA A 15 -24.84 -3.65 11.24
N THR A 16 -25.05 -2.53 10.56
CA THR A 16 -25.14 -2.50 9.08
C THR A 16 -23.85 -2.96 8.41
N ARG A 17 -22.67 -2.56 8.90
CA ARG A 17 -21.40 -3.00 8.32
C ARG A 17 -21.15 -4.49 8.58
N TYR A 18 -21.47 -4.99 9.78
CA TYR A 18 -21.35 -6.41 10.11
C TYR A 18 -22.17 -7.28 9.17
N GLN A 19 -23.43 -6.93 8.91
CA GLN A 19 -24.28 -7.69 7.98
C GLN A 19 -23.66 -7.79 6.59
N LYS A 20 -23.01 -6.72 6.10
CA LYS A 20 -22.35 -6.69 4.78
C LYS A 20 -21.11 -7.59 4.67
N VAL A 21 -20.45 -7.91 5.77
CA VAL A 21 -19.21 -8.73 5.79
C VAL A 21 -19.38 -10.03 6.57
N SER A 22 -20.63 -10.44 6.82
CA SER A 22 -20.96 -11.64 7.61
C SER A 22 -20.45 -12.95 6.99
N LYS A 23 -20.20 -12.94 5.68
CA LYS A 23 -19.50 -14.00 4.95
C LYS A 23 -18.22 -13.42 4.38
N VAL A 24 -17.09 -14.03 4.73
CA VAL A 24 -15.77 -13.66 4.24
C VAL A 24 -15.27 -14.79 3.35
N ASP A 25 -14.90 -14.46 2.12
CA ASP A 25 -14.25 -15.37 1.18
C ASP A 25 -12.77 -14.94 1.09
N VAL A 26 -11.88 -15.84 1.50
CA VAL A 26 -10.42 -15.63 1.45
C VAL A 26 -9.85 -16.61 0.44
N ARG A 27 -9.20 -16.08 -0.60
CA ARG A 27 -8.67 -16.86 -1.72
C ARG A 27 -7.15 -16.81 -1.75
N ASP A 28 -6.50 -17.80 -2.35
CA ASP A 28 -5.06 -17.73 -2.60
C ASP A 28 -4.78 -16.89 -3.86
N TYR A 29 -3.74 -16.05 -3.79
CA TYR A 29 -3.37 -15.17 -4.90
C TYR A 29 -2.53 -15.93 -5.95
N THR A 30 -3.07 -16.08 -7.15
CA THR A 30 -2.41 -16.74 -8.29
C THR A 30 -2.16 -15.78 -9.45
N ARG A 31 -1.44 -16.25 -10.48
CA ARG A 31 -1.13 -15.47 -11.69
C ARG A 31 -2.35 -14.86 -12.39
N GLU A 32 -3.48 -15.56 -12.35
CA GLU A 32 -4.72 -15.17 -13.05
C GLU A 32 -5.64 -14.29 -12.19
N THR A 33 -5.24 -14.00 -10.95
CA THR A 33 -6.08 -13.31 -9.97
C THR A 33 -5.89 -11.78 -10.03
N SER A 34 -6.99 -11.03 -10.09
CA SER A 34 -6.98 -9.58 -9.84
C SER A 34 -7.17 -9.26 -8.35
N LEU A 35 -6.44 -8.27 -7.83
CA LEU A 35 -6.50 -7.83 -6.43
C LEU A 35 -7.72 -6.93 -6.11
N ASP A 36 -8.75 -6.92 -6.95
CA ASP A 36 -9.89 -6.02 -6.79
C ASP A 36 -10.88 -6.51 -5.71
N ASN A 37 -11.06 -5.71 -4.66
CA ASN A 37 -12.15 -5.77 -3.67
C ASN A 37 -12.36 -7.12 -2.94
N LEU A 38 -11.36 -7.99 -2.91
CA LEU A 38 -11.40 -9.30 -2.27
C LEU A 38 -10.21 -9.50 -1.31
N ALA A 39 -10.37 -10.41 -0.36
CA ALA A 39 -9.30 -10.79 0.56
C ALA A 39 -8.49 -11.94 -0.05
N TYR A 40 -7.18 -11.73 -0.18
CA TYR A 40 -6.26 -12.72 -0.74
C TYR A 40 -5.14 -13.07 0.23
N ARG A 41 -4.78 -14.35 0.29
CA ARG A 41 -3.52 -14.80 0.87
C ARG A 41 -2.42 -14.64 -0.18
N ILE A 42 -1.40 -13.87 0.17
CA ILE A 42 -0.29 -13.55 -0.72
C ILE A 42 1.01 -14.01 -0.05
N ASN A 43 1.84 -14.74 -0.80
CA ASN A 43 3.25 -14.94 -0.47
C ASN A 43 4.07 -13.96 -1.33
N GLY A 44 4.73 -13.00 -0.70
CA GLY A 44 5.45 -11.96 -1.42
C GLY A 44 6.35 -11.13 -0.51
N ALA A 45 7.34 -10.47 -1.11
CA ALA A 45 8.26 -9.60 -0.40
C ALA A 45 7.69 -8.17 -0.32
N HIS A 46 7.56 -7.63 0.88
CA HIS A 46 7.11 -6.26 1.11
C HIS A 46 8.31 -5.31 1.09
N VAL A 47 8.22 -4.28 0.26
CA VAL A 47 9.27 -3.25 0.13
C VAL A 47 8.72 -1.93 0.64
N HIS A 48 9.41 -1.36 1.61
CA HIS A 48 9.19 0.01 2.08
C HIS A 48 10.36 0.89 1.67
N ILE A 49 10.06 1.94 0.91
CA ILE A 49 11.02 2.95 0.49
C ILE A 49 10.71 4.22 1.28
N ASP A 50 11.65 4.65 2.12
CA ASP A 50 11.49 5.83 2.98
C ASP A 50 12.30 7.00 2.42
N ILE A 51 11.61 8.12 2.14
CA ILE A 51 12.27 9.38 1.76
C ILE A 51 12.60 10.15 3.03
N VAL A 52 13.78 9.88 3.58
CA VAL A 52 14.20 10.28 4.93
C VAL A 52 14.30 11.79 5.16
N ASN A 53 14.42 12.59 4.11
CA ASN A 53 14.61 14.05 4.18
C ASN A 53 13.32 14.87 3.94
N LEU A 54 12.13 14.26 4.02
CA LEU A 54 10.87 15.02 3.95
C LEU A 54 10.79 16.10 5.05
N GLN A 55 11.25 15.79 6.25
CA GLN A 55 11.22 16.72 7.37
C GLN A 55 12.06 17.97 7.08
N ASP A 56 13.21 17.83 6.44
CA ASP A 56 14.05 18.96 6.03
C ASP A 56 13.35 19.83 4.98
N MET A 57 12.60 19.20 4.08
CA MET A 57 11.81 19.93 3.08
C MET A 57 10.67 20.73 3.70
N LEU A 58 10.02 20.20 4.75
CA LEU A 58 8.99 20.92 5.50
C LEU A 58 9.58 22.07 6.33
N ASN A 59 10.82 21.91 6.81
CA ASN A 59 11.56 22.92 7.58
C ASN A 59 12.50 23.80 6.73
N CYS A 60 12.28 23.87 5.41
CA CYS A 60 13.13 24.68 4.52
C CYS A 60 12.94 26.21 4.69
N THR A 61 11.99 26.64 5.53
CA THR A 61 11.73 28.02 5.95
C THR A 61 11.54 28.07 7.46
N ASN A 62 11.80 29.23 8.09
CA ASN A 62 11.67 29.41 9.55
C ASN A 62 10.24 29.21 10.08
N VAL A 63 9.24 29.38 9.21
CA VAL A 63 7.83 29.18 9.53
C VAL A 63 7.24 28.25 8.47
N GLU A 64 6.39 27.33 8.91
CA GLU A 64 5.63 26.46 8.02
C GLU A 64 4.53 27.28 7.31
N GLY A 65 4.56 27.29 5.99
CA GLY A 65 3.62 28.05 5.16
C GLY A 65 3.63 27.58 3.71
N GLU A 66 2.94 28.31 2.84
CA GLU A 66 2.71 27.87 1.46
C GLU A 66 4.00 27.53 0.69
N THR A 67 5.07 28.29 0.91
CA THR A 67 6.33 28.11 0.18
C THR A 67 6.99 26.77 0.51
N CYS A 68 7.07 26.39 1.79
CA CYS A 68 7.65 25.09 2.16
C CYS A 68 6.75 23.94 1.69
N HIS A 69 5.42 24.08 1.78
CA HIS A 69 4.47 23.08 1.27
C HIS A 69 4.56 22.89 -0.24
N LYS A 70 4.61 23.96 -1.03
CA LYS A 70 4.78 23.87 -2.50
C LYS A 70 6.07 23.14 -2.87
N ARG A 71 7.16 23.39 -2.13
CA ARG A 71 8.44 22.69 -2.32
C ARG A 71 8.37 21.22 -1.90
N ALA A 72 7.80 20.92 -0.73
CA ALA A 72 7.64 19.56 -0.23
C ALA A 72 6.75 18.71 -1.16
N LEU A 73 5.63 19.26 -1.65
CA LEU A 73 4.75 18.57 -2.60
C LEU A 73 5.45 18.31 -3.93
N ARG A 74 6.20 19.29 -4.46
CA ARG A 74 6.99 19.10 -5.69
C ARG A 74 8.06 18.02 -5.48
N PHE A 75 8.74 18.05 -4.34
CA PHE A 75 9.76 17.07 -3.97
C PHE A 75 9.18 15.66 -3.89
N LEU A 76 8.06 15.47 -3.17
CA LEU A 76 7.36 14.19 -3.08
C LEU A 76 6.89 13.71 -4.45
N ASN A 77 6.31 14.59 -5.28
CA ASN A 77 5.84 14.22 -6.61
C ASN A 77 6.97 13.74 -7.53
N LEU A 78 8.15 14.39 -7.50
CA LEU A 78 9.29 13.98 -8.32
C LEU A 78 9.79 12.59 -7.93
N HIS A 79 9.97 12.33 -6.64
CA HIS A 79 10.41 11.02 -6.14
C HIS A 79 9.34 9.95 -6.38
N TYR A 80 8.08 10.28 -6.12
CA TYR A 80 6.96 9.41 -6.40
C TYR A 80 6.96 8.96 -7.86
N ARG A 81 7.10 9.88 -8.82
CA ARG A 81 7.09 9.55 -10.25
C ARG A 81 8.26 8.66 -10.65
N ALA A 82 9.44 8.92 -10.10
CA ALA A 82 10.64 8.11 -10.37
C ALA A 82 10.47 6.68 -9.83
N VAL A 83 10.11 6.54 -8.54
CA VAL A 83 9.93 5.22 -7.93
C VAL A 83 8.74 4.48 -8.56
N HIS A 84 7.63 5.15 -8.84
CA HIS A 84 6.50 4.54 -9.53
C HIS A 84 6.90 3.96 -10.88
N ARG A 85 7.73 4.65 -11.66
CA ARG A 85 8.23 4.12 -12.94
C ARG A 85 9.03 2.83 -12.72
N ILE A 86 9.94 2.83 -11.76
CA ILE A 86 10.75 1.64 -11.42
C ILE A 86 9.85 0.47 -11.01
N LEU A 87 8.84 0.73 -10.17
CA LEU A 87 7.90 -0.30 -9.70
C LEU A 87 7.09 -0.91 -10.85
N VAL A 88 6.64 -0.08 -11.81
CA VAL A 88 5.93 -0.53 -13.01
C VAL A 88 6.85 -1.34 -13.92
N GLU A 89 8.07 -0.87 -14.17
CA GLU A 89 9.07 -1.57 -14.99
C GLU A 89 9.51 -2.90 -14.37
N SER A 90 9.50 -3.00 -13.04
CA SER A 90 9.84 -4.20 -12.28
C SER A 90 8.64 -5.14 -12.07
N ASP A 91 7.48 -4.84 -12.64
CA ASP A 91 6.27 -5.67 -12.54
C ASP A 91 5.84 -5.95 -11.08
N THR A 92 6.02 -4.93 -10.23
CA THR A 92 5.67 -4.97 -8.80
C THR A 92 4.32 -4.32 -8.52
N VAL A 93 3.63 -4.80 -7.47
CA VAL A 93 2.35 -4.22 -7.07
C VAL A 93 2.61 -3.08 -6.10
N ARG A 94 2.33 -1.85 -6.51
CA ARG A 94 2.33 -0.70 -5.60
C ARG A 94 1.07 -0.72 -4.74
N VAL A 95 1.26 -0.67 -3.42
CA VAL A 95 0.15 -0.69 -2.45
C VAL A 95 -0.29 0.73 -2.12
N ASP A 96 0.63 1.56 -1.64
CA ASP A 96 0.30 2.93 -1.21
C ASP A 96 1.54 3.85 -1.22
N PHE A 97 1.29 5.15 -1.17
CA PHE A 97 2.28 6.17 -0.88
C PHE A 97 1.79 7.05 0.28
N HIS A 98 2.27 6.74 1.48
CA HIS A 98 1.83 7.36 2.72
C HIS A 98 2.93 8.26 3.30
N ASN A 99 2.69 9.57 3.23
CA ASN A 99 3.65 10.61 3.60
C ASN A 99 4.96 10.49 2.80
N GLN A 100 6.08 10.17 3.45
CA GLN A 100 7.37 9.95 2.79
C GLN A 100 7.63 8.48 2.42
N ARG A 101 6.74 7.56 2.82
CA ARG A 101 6.96 6.11 2.69
C ARG A 101 6.15 5.56 1.54
N MET A 102 6.83 4.93 0.59
CA MET A 102 6.21 4.15 -0.47
C MET A 102 6.21 2.68 -0.10
N HIS A 103 5.06 2.02 -0.29
CA HIS A 103 4.89 0.60 -0.06
C HIS A 103 4.59 -0.12 -1.37
N ALA A 104 5.38 -1.15 -1.66
CA ALA A 104 5.16 -2.07 -2.75
C ALA A 104 5.27 -3.53 -2.27
N VAL A 105 4.72 -4.45 -3.04
CA VAL A 105 4.81 -5.89 -2.83
C VAL A 105 5.29 -6.55 -4.12
N VAL A 106 6.31 -7.38 -3.99
CA VAL A 106 6.81 -8.25 -5.05
C VAL A 106 6.16 -9.62 -4.86
N THR A 107 5.35 -10.04 -5.82
CA THR A 107 4.60 -11.31 -5.78
C THR A 107 5.11 -12.34 -6.78
N LYS A 108 6.11 -11.97 -7.59
CA LYS A 108 6.70 -12.80 -8.65
C LYS A 108 8.12 -13.24 -8.27
N PRO A 109 8.53 -14.48 -8.64
CA PRO A 109 7.69 -15.52 -9.22
C PRO A 109 6.61 -16.00 -8.24
N TYR A 110 5.46 -16.40 -8.76
CA TYR A 110 4.38 -16.98 -7.95
C TYR A 110 4.85 -18.32 -7.37
N GLY A 111 4.31 -18.71 -6.20
CA GLY A 111 4.62 -19.98 -5.54
C GLY A 111 4.38 -21.22 -6.42
N ASP A 112 5.12 -22.29 -6.12
CA ASP A 112 5.30 -23.59 -6.81
C ASP A 112 6.31 -23.66 -7.97
N SER A 113 7.08 -22.60 -8.24
CA SER A 113 8.25 -22.71 -9.16
C SER A 113 9.52 -23.28 -8.51
N LEU A 114 9.54 -23.52 -7.20
CA LEU A 114 10.69 -24.03 -6.43
C LEU A 114 10.47 -25.43 -5.83
N ALA A 115 9.34 -26.09 -6.12
CA ALA A 115 9.02 -27.41 -5.55
C ALA A 115 9.44 -28.60 -6.44
N GLU A 116 9.92 -28.37 -7.68
CA GLU A 116 10.24 -29.45 -8.65
C GLU A 116 11.74 -29.57 -9.00
N THR A 117 12.65 -29.06 -8.16
CA THR A 117 14.10 -29.33 -8.30
C THR A 117 14.70 -29.87 -7.02
N GLY A 118 13.99 -30.82 -6.39
CA GLY A 118 14.62 -31.79 -5.51
C GLY A 118 15.10 -32.96 -6.37
N ASP A 119 16.38 -32.94 -6.74
CA ASP A 119 17.11 -34.05 -7.34
C ASP A 119 16.75 -35.37 -6.64
N THR A 120 15.97 -36.21 -7.33
CA THR A 120 16.07 -37.65 -7.17
C THR A 120 17.02 -38.13 -8.24
N ASP A 121 18.32 -38.14 -7.94
CA ASP A 121 19.30 -38.88 -8.75
C ASP A 121 20.39 -39.46 -7.83
N GLY A 122 20.54 -40.79 -7.93
CA GLY A 122 21.81 -41.52 -7.78
C GLY A 122 22.35 -41.81 -6.39
#